data_AF-A0A6D2J562-F1
#
_entry.id   AF-A0A6D2J562-F1
#
_cell.length_a   1.000
_cell.length_b   1.000
_cell.length_c   1.000
_cell.angle_alpha   90.00
_cell.angle_beta   90.00
_cell.angle_gamma   90.00
#
_symmetry.space_group_name_H-M   'P 1'
#
loop_
_entity.id
_entity.type
_entity.pdbx_description
1 polymer ?
#
loop_
_entity_poly.entity_id
_entity_poly.type
_entity_poly.pdbx_seq_one_letter_code
_entity_poly.pdbx_strand_id
1 'polypeptide(L)'
;MALHGDSSGKFDIKSPADKFFRSFTDDINSTFDIISKEKITEWVGWEKRTVKLSMSGNLISDSYKTFKATIAVTPKKDEADGSHVVWTVEFEKIRRDVEDPVWIISILINYLKETDENLINI
;
A
#
# COMPACT_ATOMS: atom_id res chain seq x y z
N MET A 1 -2.30 21.40 13.88
CA MET A 1 -2.36 20.13 13.11
C MET A 1 -2.77 19.01 14.04
N ALA A 2 -3.63 18.11 13.57
CA ALA A 2 -4.02 16.90 14.30
C ALA A 2 -2.86 15.90 14.32
N LEU A 3 -2.79 15.08 15.36
CA LEU A 3 -1.84 13.96 15.41
C LEU A 3 -2.29 12.80 14.53
N HIS A 4 -3.60 12.63 14.35
CA HIS A 4 -4.21 11.62 13.50
C HIS A 4 -4.52 12.23 12.14
N GLY A 5 -4.28 11.46 11.09
CA GLY A 5 -4.67 11.81 9.73
C GLY A 5 -4.90 10.56 8.90
N ASP A 6 -5.58 10.74 7.79
CA ASP A 6 -5.79 9.73 6.77
C ASP A 6 -5.54 10.32 5.37
N SER A 7 -5.22 9.44 4.44
CA SER A 7 -5.08 9.75 3.03
C SER A 7 -5.61 8.58 2.23
N SER A 8 -6.37 8.85 1.18
CA SER A 8 -6.92 7.79 0.33
C SER A 8 -6.88 8.20 -1.13
N GLY A 9 -6.88 7.19 -1.99
CA GLY A 9 -6.87 7.40 -3.43
C GLY A 9 -7.22 6.15 -4.20
N LYS A 10 -7.36 6.33 -5.50
CA LYS A 10 -7.61 5.25 -6.44
C LYS A 10 -6.90 5.50 -7.75
N PHE A 11 -6.49 4.44 -8.40
CA PHE A 11 -5.98 4.49 -9.77
C PHE A 11 -6.26 3.17 -10.49
N ASP A 12 -6.18 3.22 -11.81
CA ASP A 12 -6.39 2.07 -12.67
C ASP A 12 -5.07 1.38 -12.97
N ILE A 13 -5.12 0.06 -13.04
CA ILE A 13 -4.03 -0.81 -13.48
C ILE A 13 -4.49 -1.64 -14.68
N LYS A 14 -3.55 -2.06 -15.52
CA LYS A 14 -3.84 -2.86 -16.71
C LYS A 14 -3.91 -4.36 -16.39
N SER A 15 -3.21 -4.79 -15.34
CA SER A 15 -3.13 -6.19 -14.97
C SER A 15 -4.45 -6.73 -14.41
N PRO A 16 -4.74 -8.04 -14.61
CA PRO A 16 -5.84 -8.71 -13.93
C PRO A 16 -5.70 -8.66 -12.41
N ALA A 17 -6.83 -8.52 -11.71
CA ALA A 17 -6.86 -8.25 -10.27
C ALA A 17 -6.14 -9.35 -9.46
N ASP A 18 -6.36 -10.62 -9.80
CA ASP A 18 -5.74 -11.76 -9.10
C ASP A 18 -4.23 -11.86 -9.36
N LYS A 19 -3.79 -11.63 -10.60
CA LYS A 19 -2.37 -11.66 -10.97
C LYS A 19 -1.61 -10.55 -10.24
N PHE A 20 -2.17 -9.33 -10.27
CA PHE A 20 -1.62 -8.18 -9.57
C PHE A 20 -1.57 -8.42 -8.07
N PHE A 21 -2.70 -8.80 -7.48
CA PHE A 21 -2.81 -8.96 -6.02
C PHE A 21 -1.81 -9.99 -5.50
N ARG A 22 -1.64 -11.12 -6.19
CA ARG A 22 -0.67 -12.15 -5.82
C ARG A 22 0.78 -11.65 -5.87
N SER A 23 1.20 -11.06 -6.99
CA SER A 23 2.57 -10.54 -7.15
C SER A 23 2.89 -9.51 -6.06
N PHE A 24 1.96 -8.58 -5.85
CA PHE A 24 2.07 -7.56 -4.82
C PHE A 24 2.22 -8.18 -3.42
N THR A 25 1.37 -9.13 -3.03
CA THR A 25 1.45 -9.72 -1.68
C THR A 25 2.71 -10.54 -1.43
N ASP A 26 3.26 -11.15 -2.49
CA ASP A 26 4.46 -11.98 -2.41
C ASP A 26 5.71 -11.10 -2.16
N ASP A 27 5.79 -9.92 -2.79
CA ASP A 27 6.99 -9.09 -2.80
C ASP A 27 7.02 -8.00 -1.72
N ILE A 28 5.85 -7.53 -1.26
CA ILE A 28 5.76 -6.28 -0.49
C ILE A 28 6.58 -6.27 0.81
N ASN A 29 6.67 -7.41 1.52
CA ASN A 29 7.42 -7.47 2.77
C ASN A 29 8.92 -7.26 2.53
N SER A 30 9.45 -7.82 1.44
CA SER A 30 10.87 -7.64 1.08
C SER A 30 11.16 -6.23 0.57
N THR A 31 10.24 -5.63 -0.19
CA THR A 31 10.40 -4.26 -0.69
C THR A 31 10.47 -3.22 0.44
N PHE A 32 9.72 -3.43 1.52
CA PHE A 32 9.60 -2.47 2.62
C PHE A 32 10.46 -2.79 3.85
N ASP A 33 11.32 -3.82 3.81
CA ASP A 33 12.18 -4.23 4.94
C ASP A 33 13.14 -3.12 5.41
N ILE A 34 13.55 -2.24 4.49
CA ILE A 34 14.38 -1.07 4.82
C ILE A 34 13.55 0.03 5.48
N ILE A 35 12.24 0.09 5.28
CA ILE A 35 11.39 1.15 5.84
C ILE A 35 10.79 0.70 7.19
N SER A 36 10.41 -0.57 7.28
CA SER A 36 9.82 -1.20 8.45
C SER A 36 10.67 -2.40 8.85
N LYS A 37 11.10 -2.43 10.11
CA LYS A 37 11.91 -3.55 10.64
C LYS A 37 11.07 -4.82 10.82
N GLU A 38 9.76 -4.67 10.91
CA GLU A 38 8.82 -5.76 11.12
C GLU A 38 8.10 -6.12 9.82
N LYS A 39 7.62 -7.37 9.75
CA LYS A 39 6.73 -7.82 8.68
C LYS A 39 5.54 -6.88 8.61
N ILE A 40 5.41 -6.18 7.48
CA ILE A 40 4.38 -5.16 7.33
C ILE A 40 3.00 -5.73 7.07
N THR A 41 2.88 -6.93 6.49
CA THR A 41 1.57 -7.52 6.20
C THR A 41 0.90 -8.03 7.48
N GLU A 42 -0.15 -7.34 7.91
CA GLU A 42 -0.97 -7.68 9.07
C GLU A 42 -2.05 -8.72 8.68
N TRP A 43 -2.69 -8.54 7.51
CA TRP A 43 -3.76 -9.42 7.06
C TRP A 43 -3.89 -9.44 5.53
N VAL A 44 -4.26 -10.61 4.98
CA VAL A 44 -4.53 -10.81 3.56
C VAL A 44 -5.88 -11.50 3.40
N GLY A 45 -6.79 -10.88 2.64
CA GLY A 45 -8.07 -11.45 2.25
C GLY A 45 -8.13 -11.69 0.76
N TRP A 46 -7.87 -12.93 0.35
CA TRP A 46 -7.83 -13.34 -1.06
C TRP A 46 -9.19 -13.19 -1.76
N GLU A 47 -10.30 -13.51 -1.10
CA GLU A 47 -11.64 -13.41 -1.70
C GLU A 47 -12.02 -11.99 -2.13
N LYS A 48 -11.62 -11.00 -1.32
CA LYS A 48 -11.87 -9.57 -1.60
C LYS A 48 -10.67 -8.88 -2.21
N ARG A 49 -9.56 -9.60 -2.46
CA ARG A 49 -8.26 -9.06 -2.88
C ARG A 49 -7.90 -7.80 -2.10
N THR A 50 -7.96 -7.91 -0.78
CA THR A 50 -7.69 -6.81 0.16
C THR A 50 -6.54 -7.19 1.06
N VAL A 51 -5.56 -6.31 1.22
CA VAL A 51 -4.48 -6.45 2.19
C VAL A 51 -4.58 -5.34 3.22
N LYS A 52 -4.15 -5.64 4.44
CA LYS A 52 -3.86 -4.65 5.47
C LYS A 52 -2.40 -4.73 5.85
N LEU A 53 -1.77 -3.56 5.86
CA LEU A 53 -0.39 -3.35 6.20
C LEU A 53 -0.32 -2.54 7.49
N SER A 54 0.58 -2.91 8.39
CA SER A 54 0.94 -2.15 9.58
C SER A 54 2.44 -1.99 9.56
N MET A 55 2.92 -0.76 9.40
CA MET A 55 4.35 -0.46 9.33
C MET A 55 4.81 0.09 10.68
N SER A 56 5.89 -0.48 11.22
CA SER A 56 6.47 -0.13 12.51
C SER A 56 7.98 -0.40 12.51
N GLY A 57 8.70 0.38 13.31
CA GLY A 57 10.15 0.29 13.39
C GLY A 57 10.87 1.03 12.26
N ASN A 58 12.19 1.10 12.42
CA ASN A 58 13.10 1.89 11.60
C ASN A 58 12.60 3.33 11.35
N LEU A 59 12.55 3.80 10.10
CA LEU A 59 12.19 5.16 9.73
C LEU A 59 10.77 5.55 10.14
N ILE A 60 9.86 4.58 10.30
CA ILE A 60 8.48 4.84 10.69
C ILE A 60 8.40 5.36 12.13
N SER A 61 9.08 4.69 13.06
CA SER A 61 8.96 4.98 14.50
C SER A 61 9.53 6.33 14.91
N ASP A 62 10.41 6.93 14.10
CA ASP A 62 10.97 8.26 14.36
C ASP A 62 9.96 9.39 14.11
N SER A 63 8.89 9.12 13.36
CA SER A 63 7.92 10.13 12.90
C SER A 63 6.47 9.77 13.21
N TYR A 64 6.13 8.48 13.21
CA TYR A 64 4.76 7.99 13.35
C TYR A 64 4.65 6.90 14.41
N LYS A 65 3.65 7.02 15.29
CA LYS A 65 3.26 5.97 16.24
C LYS A 65 2.55 4.83 15.51
N THR A 66 1.69 5.17 14.56
CA THR A 66 0.97 4.21 13.73
C THR A 66 1.04 4.64 12.28
N PHE A 67 1.25 3.66 11.40
CA PHE A 67 1.12 3.83 9.96
C PHE A 67 0.50 2.54 9.41
N LYS A 68 -0.76 2.62 9.01
CA LYS A 68 -1.53 1.50 8.49
C LYS A 68 -2.00 1.79 7.08
N ALA A 69 -1.91 0.81 6.20
CA ALA A 69 -2.39 0.93 4.84
C ALA A 69 -3.35 -0.21 4.51
N THR A 70 -4.50 0.10 3.94
CA THR A 70 -5.43 -0.86 3.36
C THR A 70 -5.41 -0.72 1.86
N ILE A 71 -5.17 -1.79 1.13
CA ILE A 71 -5.15 -1.80 -0.34
C ILE A 71 -6.15 -2.85 -0.81
N ALA A 72 -7.04 -2.48 -1.72
CA ALA A 72 -8.04 -3.36 -2.31
C ALA A 72 -7.93 -3.30 -3.84
N VAL A 73 -8.02 -4.47 -4.48
CA VAL A 73 -7.91 -4.60 -5.93
C VAL A 73 -9.20 -5.21 -6.48
N THR A 74 -9.92 -4.45 -7.28
CA THR A 74 -11.19 -4.89 -7.88
C THR A 74 -11.09 -4.93 -9.40
N PRO A 75 -11.54 -5.99 -10.06
CA PRO A 75 -11.58 -6.03 -11.52
C PRO A 75 -12.51 -4.95 -12.07
N LYS A 76 -12.22 -4.45 -13.28
CA LYS A 76 -13.16 -3.63 -14.04
C LYS A 76 -14.32 -4.49 -14.55
N LYS A 77 -15.36 -3.84 -15.11
CA LYS A 77 -16.53 -4.55 -15.67
C LYS A 77 -16.12 -5.65 -16.65
N ASP A 78 -15.15 -5.35 -17.49
CA ASP A 78 -14.52 -6.31 -18.39
C ASP A 78 -13.08 -6.54 -17.90
N GLU A 79 -12.70 -7.80 -17.63
CA GLU A 79 -11.35 -8.14 -17.15
C GLU A 79 -10.25 -7.74 -18.15
N ALA A 80 -10.59 -7.65 -19.43
CA ALA A 80 -9.69 -7.17 -20.48
C ALA A 80 -9.29 -5.68 -20.30
N ASP A 81 -10.08 -4.90 -19.55
CA ASP A 81 -9.80 -3.48 -19.28
C ASP A 81 -8.85 -3.28 -18.08
N GLY A 82 -8.48 -4.37 -17.40
CA GLY A 82 -7.64 -4.38 -16.21
C GLY A 82 -8.44 -4.26 -14.91
N SER A 83 -7.88 -3.54 -13.93
CA SER A 83 -8.40 -3.48 -12.57
C SER A 83 -8.31 -2.08 -11.97
N HIS A 84 -8.95 -1.89 -10.82
CA HIS A 84 -8.85 -0.71 -9.98
C HIS A 84 -8.11 -1.05 -8.69
N VAL A 85 -7.16 -0.19 -8.32
CA VAL A 85 -6.53 -0.21 -7.00
C VAL A 85 -7.12 0.93 -6.18
N VAL A 86 -7.65 0.60 -5.01
CA VAL A 86 -8.07 1.56 -3.99
C VAL A 86 -7.13 1.41 -2.80
N TRP A 87 -6.57 2.52 -2.33
CA TRP A 87 -5.70 2.55 -1.17
C TRP A 87 -6.19 3.57 -0.16
N THR A 88 -6.03 3.22 1.11
CA THR A 88 -6.27 4.10 2.25
C THR A 88 -5.11 3.95 3.21
N VAL A 89 -4.57 5.06 3.69
CA VAL A 89 -3.51 5.12 4.69
C VAL A 89 -4.03 5.89 5.89
N GLU A 90 -3.89 5.31 7.07
CA GLU A 90 -4.23 5.91 8.35
C GLU A 90 -2.93 6.03 9.16
N PHE A 91 -2.69 7.20 9.74
CA PHE A 91 -1.46 7.45 10.48
C PHE A 91 -1.67 8.29 11.73
N GLU A 92 -0.82 8.05 12.72
CA GLU A 92 -0.69 8.87 13.92
C GLU A 92 0.75 9.35 14.06
N LYS A 93 0.96 10.66 14.07
CA LYS A 93 2.25 11.31 14.27
C LYS A 93 2.71 11.20 15.72
N ILE A 94 4.02 11.12 15.94
CA ILE A 94 4.57 11.18 17.31
C ILE A 94 4.41 12.57 17.96
N ARG A 95 4.37 13.64 17.15
CA ARG A 95 4.18 15.04 17.58
C ARG A 95 3.68 15.92 16.43
N ARG A 96 3.23 17.14 16.75
CA ARG A 96 2.47 18.02 15.81
C ARG A 96 3.30 18.62 14.67
N ASP A 97 4.61 18.71 14.84
CA ASP A 97 5.58 19.24 13.88
C ASP A 97 6.06 18.21 12.85
N VAL A 98 5.72 16.93 13.03
CA VAL A 98 5.93 15.92 11.99
C VAL A 98 5.00 16.23 10.82
N GLU A 99 5.54 16.19 9.61
CA GLU A 99 4.76 16.35 8.38
C GLU A 99 3.85 15.14 8.13
N ASP A 100 2.93 15.26 7.19
CA ASP A 100 2.14 14.10 6.76
C ASP A 100 3.05 13.11 6.00
N PRO A 101 2.78 11.80 6.02
CA PRO A 101 3.64 10.78 5.43
C PRO A 101 3.53 10.71 3.89
N VAL A 102 3.47 11.86 3.23
CA VAL A 102 3.31 11.97 1.76
C VAL A 102 4.43 11.20 1.04
N TRP A 103 5.65 11.22 1.57
CA TRP A 103 6.78 10.49 0.99
C TRP A 103 6.59 8.96 1.05
N ILE A 104 6.14 8.41 2.19
CA ILE A 104 5.87 6.96 2.37
C ILE A 104 4.72 6.53 1.46
N ILE A 105 3.65 7.33 1.44
CA ILE A 105 2.48 7.10 0.59
C ILE A 105 2.91 7.10 -0.90
N SER A 106 3.79 8.02 -1.29
CA SER A 106 4.29 8.08 -2.67
C SER A 106 5.12 6.86 -3.05
N ILE A 107 5.99 6.37 -2.15
CA ILE A 107 6.74 5.11 -2.36
C ILE A 107 5.77 3.94 -2.55
N LEU A 108 4.75 3.81 -1.70
CA LEU A 108 3.74 2.75 -1.81
C LEU A 108 2.99 2.81 -3.14
N ILE A 109 2.54 4.00 -3.56
CA ILE A 109 1.82 4.18 -4.83
C ILE A 109 2.74 3.87 -6.02
N ASN A 110 3.99 4.31 -5.99
CA ASN A 110 4.94 4.05 -7.07
C ASN A 110 5.22 2.55 -7.19
N TYR A 111 5.46 1.87 -6.07
CA TYR A 111 5.65 0.42 -6.04
C TYR A 111 4.45 -0.34 -6.63
N LEU A 112 3.23 0.07 -6.29
CA LEU A 112 2.01 -0.53 -6.86
C LEU A 112 1.94 -0.31 -8.38
N LYS A 113 2.34 0.85 -8.89
CA LYS A 113 2.39 1.12 -10.34
C LYS A 113 3.48 0.31 -11.04
N GLU A 114 4.67 0.22 -10.44
CA GLU A 114 5.77 -0.59 -10.97
C GLU A 114 5.41 -2.08 -11.02
N THR A 115 4.66 -2.56 -10.03
CA THR A 115 4.14 -3.94 -10.04
C THR A 115 3.20 -4.17 -11.24
N ASP A 116 2.32 -3.21 -11.57
CA ASP A 116 1.48 -3.31 -12.76
C ASP A 116 2.32 -3.31 -14.04
N GLU A 117 3.26 -2.37 -14.17
CA GLU A 117 4.14 -2.29 -15.34
C GLU A 117 4.94 -3.57 -15.54
N ASN A 118 5.53 -4.11 -14.46
CA ASN A 118 6.28 -5.37 -14.50
C ASN A 118 5.39 -6.54 -14.95
N LEU A 119 4.13 -6.61 -14.51
CA LEU A 119 3.24 -7.71 -14.88
C LEU A 119 2.72 -7.66 -16.31
N ILE A 120 2.75 -6.49 -16.95
CA ILE A 120 2.37 -6.26 -18.35
C ILE A 120 3.55 -6.46 -19.30
N ASN A 121 4.78 -6.23 -18.83
CA ASN A 121 6.01 -6.35 -19.64
C ASN A 121 6.62 -7.78 -19.64
N ILE A 122 5.86 -8.79 -19.19
CA ILE A 122 6.25 -10.21 -19.16
C ILE A 122 5.55 -10.98 -20.29
#